data_AF-A0A1X9MFC7-F1
#
_entry.id   AF-A0A1X9MFC7-F1
#
_cell.length_a   1.000
_cell.length_b   1.000
_cell.length_c   1.000
_cell.angle_alpha   90.00
_cell.angle_beta   90.00
_cell.angle_gamma   90.00
#
_symmetry.space_group_name_H-M   'P 1'
#
loop_
_entity.id
_entity.type
_entity.pdbx_description
1 polymer ?
#
loop_
_entity_poly.entity_id
_entity_poly.type
_entity_poly.pdbx_seq_one_letter_code
_entity_poly.pdbx_strand_id
1 'polypeptide(L)' 'MKINNLSPDYMKGLNDGIQHVMKTACADFARRFEDLQKTKGIGPATIKKVAEAMNLPLEEEKK' A
#
# COMPACT_ATOMS: atom_id res chain seq x y z
N MET A 1 27.09 23.29 -10.40
CA MET A 1 26.29 23.50 -9.17
C MET A 1 26.35 22.21 -8.36
N LYS A 2 26.79 22.24 -7.09
CA LYS A 2 26.80 21.03 -6.23
C LYS A 2 25.53 21.05 -5.39
N ILE A 3 24.70 20.02 -5.51
CA ILE A 3 23.52 19.86 -4.66
C ILE A 3 23.99 19.35 -3.29
N ASN A 4 23.56 20.01 -2.22
CA ASN A 4 23.80 19.53 -0.87
C ASN A 4 22.65 18.60 -0.46
N ASN A 5 22.91 17.30 -0.49
CA ASN A 5 21.91 16.25 -0.20
C ASN A 5 21.53 16.18 1.28
N LEU A 6 22.14 17.00 2.14
CA LEU A 6 21.81 17.14 3.55
C LEU A 6 21.18 18.50 3.86
N SER A 7 20.89 19.32 2.83
CA SER A 7 20.17 20.57 3.07
C SER A 7 18.75 20.27 3.57
N PRO A 8 18.21 21.11 4.47
CA PRO A 8 16.82 20.97 4.91
C PRO A 8 15.82 20.92 3.75
N ASP A 9 16.03 21.73 2.71
CA ASP A 9 15.15 21.77 1.53
C ASP A 9 15.20 20.46 0.72
N TYR A 10 16.39 19.86 0.56
CA TYR A 10 16.53 18.57 -0.12
C TYR A 10 15.82 17.46 0.67
N MET A 11 16.04 17.42 1.99
CA MET A 11 15.43 16.42 2.87
C MET A 11 13.91 16.58 2.92
N LYS A 12 13.40 17.81 2.90
CA LYS A 12 11.97 18.09 2.80
C LYS A 12 11.40 17.59 1.47
N GLY A 13 12.03 17.91 0.35
CA GLY A 13 11.58 17.43 -0.97
C GLY A 13 11.59 15.91 -1.07
N LEU A 14 12.61 15.25 -0.51
CA LEU A 14 12.67 13.79 -0.43
C LEU A 14 11.53 13.22 0.42
N ASN A 15 11.29 13.78 1.61
CA ASN A 15 10.19 13.35 2.48
C ASN A 15 8.82 13.55 1.80
N ASP A 16 8.58 14.71 1.19
CA ASP A 16 7.34 15.02 0.48
C ASP A 16 7.11 14.03 -0.69
N GLY A 17 8.17 13.70 -1.43
CA GLY A 17 8.14 12.68 -2.48
C GLY A 17 7.81 11.28 -1.95
N ILE A 18 8.44 10.86 -0.85
CA ILE A 18 8.16 9.57 -0.20
C ILE A 18 6.70 9.52 0.26
N GLN A 19 6.20 10.57 0.91
CA GLN A 19 4.81 10.64 1.37
C GLN A 19 3.82 10.54 0.20
N HIS A 20 4.12 11.21 -0.92
CA HIS A 20 3.29 11.14 -2.12
C HIS A 20 3.26 9.73 -2.73
N VAL A 21 4.41 9.07 -2.86
CA VAL A 21 4.50 7.70 -3.39
C VAL A 21 3.80 6.71 -2.46
N MET A 22 3.98 6.84 -1.15
CA MET A 22 3.31 5.98 -0.18
C MET A 22 1.79 6.13 -0.23
N LYS A 23 1.30 7.37 -0.32
CA LYS A 23 -0.15 7.63 -0.42
C LYS A 23 -0.75 7.06 -1.71
N THR A 24 -0.09 7.26 -2.85
CA THR A 24 -0.55 6.75 -4.14
C THR A 24 -0.49 5.23 -4.23
N ALA A 25 0.62 4.63 -3.80
CA ALA A 25 0.78 3.18 -3.77
C ALA A 25 -0.24 2.50 -2.84
N CYS A 26 -0.53 3.10 -1.68
CA CYS A 26 -1.54 2.58 -0.75
C CYS A 26 -2.96 2.64 -1.36
N ALA A 27 -3.31 3.76 -2.00
CA ALA A 27 -4.60 3.90 -2.67
C ALA A 27 -4.78 2.90 -3.84
N ASP A 28 -3.74 2.74 -4.66
CA ASP A 28 -3.74 1.77 -5.76
C ASP A 28 -3.82 0.33 -5.26
N PHE A 29 -3.15 0.03 -4.14
CA PHE A 29 -3.22 -1.27 -3.50
C PHE A 29 -4.65 -1.58 -3.03
N ALA A 30 -5.28 -0.67 -2.29
CA ALA A 30 -6.65 -0.84 -1.80
C ALA A 30 -7.63 -1.14 -2.94
N ARG A 31 -7.56 -0.36 -4.02
CA ARG A 31 -8.39 -0.57 -5.22
C ARG A 31 -8.19 -1.97 -5.83
N ARG A 32 -6.93 -2.39 -6.03
CA ARG A 32 -6.62 -3.71 -6.61
C ARG A 32 -7.07 -4.85 -5.71
N PHE A 33 -6.97 -4.68 -4.39
CA PHE A 33 -7.40 -5.69 -3.43
C PHE A 33 -8.92 -5.84 -3.42
N GLU A 34 -9.68 -4.75 -3.53
CA GLU A 34 -11.13 -4.82 -3.72
C GLU A 34 -11.53 -5.49 -5.05
N ASP A 35 -10.83 -5.16 -6.14
CA ASP A 35 -11.06 -5.77 -7.45
C ASP A 35 -10.80 -7.30 -7.39
N LEU A 36 -9.78 -7.72 -6.64
CA LEU A 36 -9.47 -9.12 -6.41
C LEU A 36 -10.61 -9.85 -5.70
N GLN A 37 -11.23 -9.24 -4.69
CA GLN A 37 -12.36 -9.83 -3.96
C GLN A 37 -13.60 -10.03 -4.85
N LYS A 38 -13.78 -9.18 -5.87
CA LYS A 38 -14.91 -9.23 -6.81
C LYS A 38 -14.65 -10.16 -8.00
N THR A 39 -13.42 -10.66 -8.16
CA THR A 39 -13.01 -11.46 -9.32
C THR A 39 -13.63 -12.86 -9.27
N LYS A 40 -14.40 -13.22 -10.31
CA LYS A 40 -15.02 -14.54 -10.43
C LYS A 40 -13.97 -15.64 -10.39
N GLY A 41 -14.17 -16.62 -9.50
CA GLY A 41 -13.25 -17.75 -9.30
C GLY A 41 -12.24 -17.55 -8.17
N ILE A 42 -12.13 -16.34 -7.61
CA ILE A 42 -11.33 -16.09 -6.40
C ILE A 42 -12.24 -16.25 -5.19
N GLY A 43 -12.03 -17.34 -4.45
CA GLY A 43 -12.75 -17.63 -3.21
C GLY A 43 -12.13 -16.99 -1.97
N PRO A 44 -12.85 -16.99 -0.83
CA PRO A 44 -12.42 -16.37 0.42
C PRO A 44 -11.10 -16.97 0.96
N ALA A 45 -10.84 -18.25 0.72
CA ALA A 45 -9.58 -18.89 1.11
C ALA A 45 -8.35 -18.29 0.39
N THR A 46 -8.51 -17.85 -0.86
CA THR A 46 -7.43 -17.21 -1.62
C THR A 46 -7.21 -15.79 -1.13
N ILE A 47 -8.29 -15.04 -0.86
CA ILE A 47 -8.20 -13.69 -0.28
C ILE A 47 -7.49 -13.72 1.08
N LYS A 48 -7.81 -14.71 1.94
CA LYS A 48 -7.15 -14.88 3.23
C LYS A 48 -5.63 -15.07 3.08
N LYS A 49 -5.20 -15.94 2.16
CA LYS A 49 -3.76 -16.15 1.89
C LYS A 49 -3.05 -14.89 1.39
N VAL A 50 -3.71 -14.11 0.54
CA VAL A 50 -3.15 -12.84 0.04
C VAL A 50 -3.02 -11.84 1.19
N ALA A 51 -4.04 -11.71 2.03
CA ALA A 51 -3.98 -10.82 3.19
C ALA A 51 -2.90 -11.24 4.20
N GLU A 52 -2.76 -12.55 4.48
CA GLU A 52 -1.70 -13.10 5.33
C GLU A 52 -0.30 -12.83 4.75
N ALA A 53 -0.11 -13.08 3.45
CA ALA A 53 1.16 -12.83 2.76
C ALA A 53 1.55 -11.33 2.78
N MET A 54 0.56 -10.45 2.86
CA MET A 54 0.75 -9.00 2.94
C MET A 54 0.70 -8.47 4.38
N ASN A 55 0.59 -9.37 5.37
CA ASN A 55 0.52 -9.05 6.80
C ASN A 55 -0.56 -8.00 7.13
N LEU A 56 -1.69 -8.06 6.43
CA LEU A 56 -2.81 -7.16 6.65
C LEU A 56 -3.56 -7.57 7.91
N PRO A 57 -4.06 -6.61 8.71
CA PRO A 57 -4.94 -6.91 9.82
C PRO A 57 -6.25 -7.48 9.27
N LEU A 58 -6.46 -8.78 9.47
CA LEU A 58 -7.72 -9.44 9.18
C LEU A 58 -8.59 -9.38 10.43
N GLU A 59 -9.66 -8.58 10.42
CA GLU A 59 -10.72 -8.75 11.40
C GLU A 59 -11.56 -9.95 10.99
N GLU A 60 -11.53 -11.02 11.80
CA GLU A 60 -12.46 -12.13 11.61
C GLU A 60 -13.88 -11.62 11.90
N GLU A 61 -14.75 -11.61 10.89
CA GLU A 61 -16.18 -11.38 11.10
C GLU A 61 -16.68 -12.44 12.09
N LYS A 62 -16.91 -12.03 13.34
CA LYS A 62 -17.56 -12.87 14.35
C LYS A 62 -18.97 -13.17 13.85
N LYS A 63 -19.17 -14.42 13.42
CA LYS A 63 -20.48 -15.02 13.14
C LYS A 63 -21.36 -15.09 14.37
#